data_AF-A0A7Z7BUW8-F1
#
_entry.id   AF-A0A7Z7BUW8-F1
#
_cell.length_a   1.000
_cell.length_b   1.000
_cell.length_c   1.000
_cell.angle_alpha   90.00
_cell.angle_beta   90.00
_cell.angle_gamma   90.00
#
_symmetry.space_group_name_H-M   'P 1'
#
loop_
_entity.id
_entity.type
_entity.pdbx_description
1 polymer ?
#
loop_
_entity_poly.entity_id
_entity_poly.type
_entity_poly.pdbx_seq_one_letter_code
_entity_poly.pdbx_strand_id
1 'polypeptide(L)'
;MRRISHLPSAASRLLLSVLATALLCAGLTLAAAPLAATAITSAAAPCPATADVSACDADRDTVPDTVERAVCGSATCASGREDRDDDGVPDWVEVMACGTTACASPTKDSVGDGIPDFARQIVCGSSTCYTGNADLNGNGVPRWASVVICGTTACATGHEDYDADGVSDAIELAACVIGRDGLASTGATIAIWLIAALAAGLIATGLVLARKRHLFAAAVRTDAVV
;
A
#
# COMPACT_ATOMS: atom_id res chain seq x y z
N MET A 1 -43.62 22.59 -64.89
CA MET A 1 -44.16 21.31 -65.42
C MET A 1 -45.15 20.81 -64.37
N ARG A 2 -46.43 20.44 -64.64
CA ARG A 2 -46.94 19.23 -65.36
C ARG A 2 -46.25 17.95 -64.84
N ARG A 3 -46.92 16.95 -64.22
CA ARG A 3 -48.35 16.73 -63.87
C ARG A 3 -48.45 16.19 -62.39
N ILE A 4 -49.55 16.25 -61.62
CA ILE A 4 -50.82 15.46 -61.66
C ILE A 4 -50.56 13.95 -61.91
N SER A 5 -50.99 12.96 -61.11
CA SER A 5 -51.98 12.84 -59.99
C SER A 5 -51.33 12.15 -58.74
N HIS A 6 -51.95 11.40 -57.80
CA HIS A 6 -53.34 10.93 -57.51
C HIS A 6 -53.55 10.59 -56.00
N LEU A 7 -54.76 10.13 -55.67
CA LEU A 7 -55.36 9.52 -54.46
C LEU A 7 -56.43 8.48 -54.98
N PRO A 8 -57.09 7.56 -54.22
CA PRO A 8 -57.39 7.51 -52.76
C PRO A 8 -57.12 6.10 -52.11
N SER A 9 -57.15 5.86 -50.79
CA SER A 9 -58.24 5.67 -49.78
C SER A 9 -59.18 4.43 -49.89
N ALA A 10 -59.45 3.83 -48.71
CA ALA A 10 -60.61 3.04 -48.25
C ALA A 10 -60.78 1.52 -48.55
N ALA A 11 -61.45 0.84 -47.59
CA ALA A 11 -61.97 -0.55 -47.58
C ALA A 11 -60.90 -1.69 -47.61
N SER A 12 -61.15 -2.96 -47.23
CA SER A 12 -62.26 -3.72 -46.61
C SER A 12 -61.64 -5.02 -45.98
N ARG A 13 -62.20 -5.83 -45.06
CA ARG A 13 -63.51 -6.04 -44.37
C ARG A 13 -63.25 -6.11 -42.83
N LEU A 14 -64.15 -6.31 -41.85
CA LEU A 14 -65.46 -6.98 -41.65
C LEU A 14 -65.45 -8.53 -41.48
N LEU A 15 -66.18 -9.01 -40.44
CA LEU A 15 -66.50 -10.40 -40.05
C LEU A 15 -65.34 -11.21 -39.42
N LEU A 16 -65.40 -11.83 -38.23
CA LEU A 16 -66.46 -12.22 -37.25
C LEU A 16 -67.15 -13.59 -37.43
N SER A 17 -66.44 -14.67 -37.07
CA SER A 17 -66.94 -15.98 -36.57
C SER A 17 -65.75 -16.72 -35.91
N VAL A 18 -65.81 -17.45 -34.80
CA VAL A 18 -66.82 -18.25 -34.06
C VAL A 18 -66.92 -19.72 -34.52
N LEU A 19 -66.67 -20.61 -33.53
CA LEU A 19 -66.95 -22.05 -33.41
C LEU A 19 -65.93 -23.11 -33.92
N ALA A 20 -65.34 -23.79 -32.93
CA ALA A 20 -65.07 -25.24 -32.81
C ALA A 20 -64.28 -26.01 -33.88
N THR A 21 -63.20 -26.66 -33.40
CA THR A 21 -63.04 -28.11 -33.53
C THR A 21 -62.32 -28.64 -32.29
N ALA A 22 -62.72 -29.81 -31.79
CA ALA A 22 -62.09 -30.45 -30.64
C ALA A 22 -61.32 -31.70 -31.09
N LEU A 23 -60.14 -31.96 -30.53
CA LEU A 23 -59.54 -33.29 -30.55
C LEU A 23 -58.63 -33.52 -29.35
N LEU A 24 -58.44 -34.80 -29.03
CA LEU A 24 -57.89 -35.32 -27.78
C LEU A 24 -56.41 -34.98 -27.57
N CYS A 25 -56.03 -34.80 -26.30
CA CYS A 25 -54.72 -35.25 -25.82
C CYS A 25 -54.86 -35.80 -24.39
N ALA A 26 -54.08 -36.81 -24.03
CA ALA A 26 -54.26 -37.57 -22.80
C ALA A 26 -53.75 -36.82 -21.56
N GLY A 27 -54.35 -37.11 -20.39
CA GLY A 27 -53.94 -36.51 -19.12
C GLY A 27 -52.57 -37.02 -18.69
N LEU A 28 -51.60 -36.10 -18.56
CA LEU A 28 -50.30 -36.37 -17.98
C LEU A 28 -50.23 -35.73 -16.59
N THR A 29 -50.42 -36.53 -15.54
CA THR A 29 -50.38 -36.06 -14.15
C THR A 29 -48.94 -35.77 -13.72
N LEU A 30 -48.51 -34.51 -13.86
CA LEU A 30 -47.19 -34.07 -13.42
C LEU A 30 -47.14 -34.03 -11.88
N ALA A 31 -46.52 -35.03 -11.26
CA ALA A 31 -46.36 -35.09 -9.82
C ALA A 31 -45.35 -34.03 -9.36
N ALA A 32 -45.83 -32.97 -8.72
CA ALA A 32 -45.00 -31.94 -8.12
C ALA A 32 -44.30 -32.48 -6.85
N ALA A 33 -43.10 -33.02 -7.01
CA ALA A 33 -42.23 -33.33 -5.88
C ALA A 33 -41.83 -32.04 -5.16
N PRO A 34 -41.86 -32.00 -3.81
CA PRO A 34 -41.40 -30.82 -3.07
C PRO A 34 -39.89 -30.65 -3.26
N LEU A 35 -39.49 -29.54 -3.89
CA LEU A 35 -38.11 -29.08 -3.87
C LEU A 35 -37.75 -28.72 -2.42
N ALA A 36 -37.10 -29.65 -1.72
CA ALA A 36 -36.48 -29.36 -0.44
C ALA A 36 -35.43 -28.27 -0.68
N ALA A 37 -35.71 -27.07 -0.17
CA ALA A 37 -34.77 -25.95 -0.22
C ALA A 37 -33.61 -26.25 0.74
N THR A 38 -32.60 -26.96 0.26
CA THR A 38 -31.32 -27.10 0.96
C THR A 38 -30.79 -25.70 1.21
N ALA A 39 -30.87 -25.24 2.45
CA ALA A 39 -30.25 -24.00 2.87
C ALA A 39 -28.75 -24.14 2.62
N ILE A 40 -28.25 -23.46 1.59
CA ILE A 40 -26.81 -23.27 1.42
C ILE A 40 -26.42 -22.32 2.54
N THR A 41 -25.98 -22.89 3.67
CA THR A 41 -25.28 -22.14 4.70
C THR A 41 -24.06 -21.55 4.03
N SER A 42 -24.15 -20.28 3.64
CA SER A 42 -23.02 -19.54 3.09
C SER A 42 -22.01 -19.39 4.21
N ALA A 43 -21.07 -20.34 4.29
CA ALA A 43 -19.88 -20.17 5.10
C ALA A 43 -19.23 -18.86 4.63
N ALA A 44 -19.22 -17.86 5.53
CA ALA A 44 -18.55 -16.60 5.24
C ALA A 44 -17.12 -16.91 4.79
N ALA A 45 -16.70 -16.33 3.67
CA ALA A 45 -15.33 -16.50 3.22
C ALA A 45 -14.41 -16.02 4.37
N PRO A 46 -13.40 -16.81 4.77
CA PRO A 46 -12.53 -16.40 5.88
C PRO A 46 -11.80 -15.11 5.48
N CYS A 47 -12.18 -14.01 6.12
CA CYS A 47 -11.61 -12.69 5.85
C CYS A 47 -10.08 -12.75 6.01
N PRO A 48 -9.30 -12.40 4.97
CA PRO A 48 -7.86 -12.32 5.09
C PRO A 48 -7.48 -11.14 6.00
N ALA A 49 -6.53 -11.34 6.90
CA ALA A 49 -5.93 -10.28 7.70
C ALA A 49 -5.00 -9.43 6.83
N THR A 50 -5.59 -8.61 5.95
CA THR A 50 -4.90 -7.76 4.97
C THR A 50 -5.46 -6.35 5.00
N ALA A 51 -4.60 -5.35 4.79
CA ALA A 51 -4.87 -3.93 5.05
C ALA A 51 -5.89 -3.21 4.12
N ASP A 52 -6.75 -3.95 3.41
CA ASP A 52 -7.98 -3.41 2.80
C ASP A 52 -9.17 -3.82 3.67
N VAL A 53 -9.45 -2.99 4.68
CA VAL A 53 -10.48 -3.25 5.70
C VAL A 53 -11.89 -3.23 5.11
N SER A 54 -12.09 -2.57 3.95
CA SER A 54 -13.40 -2.22 3.39
C SER A 54 -14.29 -3.41 2.99
N ALA A 55 -13.73 -4.61 2.90
CA ALA A 55 -14.44 -5.84 2.52
C ALA A 55 -14.91 -6.69 3.72
N CYS A 56 -14.38 -6.45 4.93
CA CYS A 56 -14.69 -7.18 6.17
C CYS A 56 -14.62 -6.22 7.36
N ASP A 57 -15.52 -5.25 7.34
CA ASP A 57 -15.73 -4.21 8.35
C ASP A 57 -17.24 -3.89 8.31
N ALA A 58 -17.98 -4.32 9.34
CA ALA A 58 -19.43 -4.41 9.29
C ALA A 58 -20.13 -3.07 9.58
N ASP A 59 -19.64 -2.31 10.57
CA ASP A 59 -20.18 -1.01 10.95
C ASP A 59 -19.43 0.18 10.32
N ARG A 60 -18.18 0.00 9.87
CA ARG A 60 -17.28 0.96 9.21
C ARG A 60 -16.49 1.85 10.17
N ASP A 61 -16.01 1.29 11.28
CA ASP A 61 -15.07 1.95 12.20
C ASP A 61 -13.59 1.83 11.78
N THR A 62 -13.29 1.06 10.72
CA THR A 62 -11.97 0.68 10.17
C THR A 62 -11.19 -0.43 10.89
N VAL A 63 -11.74 -1.02 11.96
CA VAL A 63 -11.24 -2.25 12.57
C VAL A 63 -11.85 -3.46 11.85
N PRO A 64 -11.06 -4.43 11.36
CA PRO A 64 -11.63 -5.59 10.69
C PRO A 64 -12.45 -6.49 11.61
N ASP A 65 -13.55 -7.02 11.06
CA ASP A 65 -14.44 -8.07 11.58
C ASP A 65 -13.74 -9.19 12.39
N THR A 66 -12.55 -9.61 11.94
CA THR A 66 -11.72 -10.66 12.55
C THR A 66 -10.89 -10.20 13.73
N VAL A 67 -10.50 -8.93 13.76
CA VAL A 67 -9.75 -8.27 14.83
C VAL A 67 -10.69 -8.01 16.01
N GLU A 68 -11.86 -7.42 15.76
CA GLU A 68 -12.89 -7.22 16.78
C GLU A 68 -13.25 -8.50 17.53
N ARG A 69 -13.39 -9.62 16.81
CA ARG A 69 -13.68 -10.93 17.41
C ARG A 69 -12.57 -11.44 18.34
N ALA A 70 -11.35 -10.92 18.22
CA ALA A 70 -10.26 -11.18 19.16
C ALA A 70 -10.22 -10.16 20.32
N VAL A 71 -10.53 -8.89 20.05
CA VAL A 71 -10.52 -7.79 21.05
C VAL A 71 -11.72 -7.85 22.00
N CYS A 72 -12.94 -7.96 21.47
CA CYS A 72 -14.20 -7.82 22.21
C CYS A 72 -15.21 -8.96 21.95
N GLY A 73 -14.92 -9.88 21.02
CA GLY A 73 -15.67 -11.14 20.85
C GLY A 73 -16.91 -11.08 19.95
N SER A 74 -17.17 -9.95 19.29
CA SER A 74 -18.18 -9.81 18.22
C SER A 74 -17.59 -9.04 17.03
N ALA A 75 -18.42 -8.54 16.12
CA ALA A 75 -17.99 -7.90 14.86
C ALA A 75 -18.74 -6.58 14.59
N THR A 76 -18.96 -5.82 15.68
CA THR A 76 -19.42 -4.41 15.77
C THR A 76 -19.27 -3.97 17.26
N CYS A 77 -18.10 -4.22 17.87
CA CYS A 77 -17.87 -4.01 19.31
C CYS A 77 -16.52 -3.40 19.70
N ALA A 78 -15.58 -3.23 18.76
CA ALA A 78 -14.43 -2.39 19.02
C ALA A 78 -14.86 -0.91 19.00
N SER A 79 -13.99 -0.04 19.46
CA SER A 79 -14.12 1.41 19.27
C SER A 79 -12.81 2.05 18.75
N GLY A 80 -11.87 1.20 18.33
CA GLY A 80 -10.52 1.55 17.94
C GLY A 80 -9.64 2.07 19.09
N ARG A 81 -10.10 1.95 20.35
CA ARG A 81 -9.57 2.66 21.54
C ARG A 81 -9.38 1.77 22.76
N GLU A 82 -9.69 0.49 22.63
CA GLU A 82 -9.38 -0.53 23.62
C GLU A 82 -7.85 -0.61 23.78
N ASP A 83 -7.38 -0.57 25.02
CA ASP A 83 -5.98 -0.73 25.44
C ASP A 83 -6.06 -1.56 26.74
N ARG A 84 -5.50 -2.76 26.73
CA ARG A 84 -5.75 -3.80 27.75
C ARG A 84 -4.76 -3.79 28.90
N ASP A 85 -3.51 -3.42 28.63
CA ASP A 85 -2.41 -3.38 29.60
C ASP A 85 -1.88 -1.97 29.90
N ASP A 86 -2.61 -0.93 29.44
CA ASP A 86 -2.32 0.49 29.65
C ASP A 86 -0.94 0.89 29.05
N ASP A 87 -0.58 0.29 27.91
CA ASP A 87 0.71 0.38 27.20
C ASP A 87 0.78 1.56 26.22
N GLY A 88 -0.37 1.99 25.67
CA GLY A 88 -0.50 3.05 24.67
C GLY A 88 -0.60 2.55 23.22
N VAL A 89 -0.46 1.26 22.95
CA VAL A 89 -0.79 0.65 21.64
C VAL A 89 -2.18 -0.01 21.73
N PRO A 90 -3.19 0.43 20.93
CA PRO A 90 -4.53 -0.14 21.04
C PRO A 90 -4.61 -1.63 20.70
N ASP A 91 -5.43 -2.39 21.45
CA ASP A 91 -5.71 -3.83 21.35
C ASP A 91 -5.82 -4.34 19.90
N TRP A 92 -6.49 -3.57 19.04
CA TRP A 92 -6.75 -3.93 17.65
C TRP A 92 -5.49 -3.81 16.76
N VAL A 93 -4.62 -2.85 17.05
CA VAL A 93 -3.31 -2.67 16.41
C VAL A 93 -2.38 -3.80 16.84
N GLU A 94 -2.41 -4.19 18.11
CA GLU A 94 -1.66 -5.34 18.60
C GLU A 94 -2.10 -6.65 17.96
N VAL A 95 -3.40 -6.90 17.87
CA VAL A 95 -3.95 -8.08 17.18
C VAL A 95 -3.56 -8.10 15.70
N MET A 96 -3.51 -6.94 15.04
CA MET A 96 -3.01 -6.82 13.65
C MET A 96 -1.49 -7.04 13.53
N ALA A 97 -0.70 -6.71 14.55
CA ALA A 97 0.75 -6.91 14.55
C ALA A 97 1.16 -8.34 14.95
N CYS A 98 0.72 -8.80 16.12
CA CYS A 98 1.20 -10.01 16.79
C CYS A 98 0.10 -10.96 17.30
N GLY A 99 -1.18 -10.59 17.19
CA GLY A 99 -2.31 -11.51 17.31
C GLY A 99 -2.96 -11.64 18.70
N THR A 100 -2.57 -10.81 19.67
CA THR A 100 -3.20 -10.74 21.01
C THR A 100 -3.23 -9.29 21.53
N THR A 101 -4.05 -9.02 22.55
CA THR A 101 -4.21 -7.72 23.22
C THR A 101 -3.29 -7.61 24.47
N ALA A 102 -1.97 -7.67 24.23
CA ALA A 102 -0.83 -7.49 25.17
C ALA A 102 0.45 -8.16 24.58
N CYS A 103 0.85 -7.78 23.36
CA CYS A 103 2.04 -8.33 22.67
C CYS A 103 2.88 -7.31 21.89
N ALA A 104 2.40 -6.07 21.72
CA ALA A 104 3.19 -4.96 21.21
C ALA A 104 4.09 -4.38 22.32
N SER A 105 4.67 -3.21 22.04
CA SER A 105 5.08 -2.18 23.00
C SER A 105 5.60 -0.99 22.20
N PRO A 106 5.28 0.27 22.56
CA PRO A 106 5.66 1.44 21.78
C PRO A 106 7.18 1.68 21.79
N THR A 107 7.87 1.18 22.81
CA THR A 107 9.32 1.37 22.99
C THR A 107 10.18 0.32 22.28
N LYS A 108 9.57 -0.74 21.75
CA LYS A 108 10.31 -1.89 21.23
C LYS A 108 10.73 -1.67 19.78
N ASP A 109 12.03 -1.49 19.57
CA ASP A 109 12.66 -1.43 18.25
C ASP A 109 13.80 -2.47 18.15
N SER A 110 13.58 -3.53 17.38
CA SER A 110 14.53 -4.65 17.20
C SER A 110 15.77 -4.32 16.36
N VAL A 111 15.83 -3.17 15.67
CA VAL A 111 16.99 -2.80 14.82
C VAL A 111 17.62 -1.44 15.15
N GLY A 112 16.95 -0.59 15.92
CA GLY A 112 17.49 0.70 16.40
C GLY A 112 17.55 1.79 15.33
N ASP A 113 16.40 2.13 14.74
CA ASP A 113 16.22 3.36 13.93
C ASP A 113 15.06 4.26 14.36
N GLY A 114 14.37 3.96 15.47
CA GLY A 114 13.29 4.79 16.00
C GLY A 114 11.88 4.43 15.51
N ILE A 115 11.76 3.41 14.64
CA ILE A 115 10.46 2.88 14.22
C ILE A 115 10.07 1.70 15.12
N PRO A 116 8.89 1.70 15.77
CA PRO A 116 8.46 0.58 16.60
C PRO A 116 8.22 -0.73 15.81
N ASP A 117 8.51 -1.86 16.45
CA ASP A 117 8.39 -3.20 15.88
C ASP A 117 6.97 -3.51 15.39
N PHE A 118 5.93 -3.08 16.12
CA PHE A 118 4.53 -3.30 15.75
C PHE A 118 4.18 -2.53 14.45
N ALA A 119 4.68 -1.30 14.31
CA ALA A 119 4.48 -0.48 13.12
C ALA A 119 5.16 -1.12 11.89
N ARG A 120 6.38 -1.64 12.04
CA ARG A 120 7.00 -2.45 10.97
C ARG A 120 6.17 -3.69 10.67
N GLN A 121 5.79 -4.46 11.69
CA GLN A 121 5.05 -5.71 11.51
C GLN A 121 3.75 -5.53 10.70
N ILE A 122 3.03 -4.41 10.88
CA ILE A 122 1.84 -4.05 10.09
C ILE A 122 2.19 -3.52 8.68
N VAL A 123 3.26 -2.74 8.52
CA VAL A 123 3.67 -2.16 7.23
C VAL A 123 4.24 -3.20 6.26
N CYS A 124 5.02 -4.17 6.76
CA CYS A 124 5.86 -5.04 5.93
C CYS A 124 5.92 -6.51 6.39
N GLY A 125 5.23 -6.89 7.47
CA GLY A 125 5.18 -8.28 7.95
C GLY A 125 6.39 -8.78 8.74
N SER A 126 7.33 -7.92 9.14
CA SER A 126 8.47 -8.28 10.00
C SER A 126 8.98 -7.10 10.85
N SER A 127 9.24 -7.34 12.13
CA SER A 127 9.87 -6.38 13.05
C SER A 127 11.27 -5.92 12.64
N THR A 128 11.95 -6.64 11.72
CA THR A 128 13.29 -6.31 11.23
C THR A 128 13.34 -6.02 9.72
N CYS A 129 12.21 -5.64 9.11
CA CYS A 129 12.18 -5.26 7.69
C CYS A 129 12.81 -3.89 7.44
N TYR A 130 12.87 -3.50 6.17
CA TYR A 130 13.16 -2.12 5.78
C TYR A 130 11.87 -1.33 5.52
N THR A 131 11.64 -0.27 6.31
CA THR A 131 10.68 0.81 6.06
C THR A 131 11.24 2.10 6.67
N GLY A 132 10.59 3.25 6.41
CA GLY A 132 11.02 4.55 6.91
C GLY A 132 10.34 5.70 6.19
N ASN A 133 10.87 6.92 6.33
CA ASN A 133 10.21 8.15 5.91
C ASN A 133 10.08 8.36 4.38
N ALA A 134 10.51 7.38 3.56
CA ALA A 134 10.30 7.36 2.11
C ALA A 134 9.13 6.44 1.69
N ASP A 135 8.64 5.59 2.60
CA ASP A 135 7.49 4.70 2.38
C ASP A 135 6.22 5.46 2.82
N LEU A 136 5.56 6.13 1.88
CA LEU A 136 4.49 7.09 2.15
C LEU A 136 3.08 6.55 1.83
N ASN A 137 2.09 7.03 2.58
CA ASN A 137 0.67 6.86 2.28
C ASN A 137 0.17 7.91 1.25
N GLY A 138 -1.11 7.85 0.90
CA GLY A 138 -1.71 8.76 -0.09
C GLY A 138 -1.70 10.25 0.26
N ASN A 139 -1.50 10.60 1.53
CA ASN A 139 -1.41 11.96 2.03
C ASN A 139 0.04 12.47 2.16
N GLY A 140 1.04 11.60 1.91
CA GLY A 140 2.46 11.92 2.08
C GLY A 140 3.02 11.67 3.49
N VAL A 141 2.26 11.03 4.38
CA VAL A 141 2.73 10.61 5.71
C VAL A 141 3.45 9.25 5.62
N PRO A 142 4.56 9.00 6.32
CA PRO A 142 5.18 7.68 6.37
C PRO A 142 4.19 6.61 6.86
N ARG A 143 4.10 5.48 6.17
CA ARG A 143 3.13 4.40 6.48
C ARG A 143 3.29 3.88 7.90
N TRP A 144 4.53 3.81 8.39
CA TRP A 144 4.83 3.42 9.77
C TRP A 144 4.30 4.44 10.78
N ALA A 145 4.45 5.75 10.52
CA ALA A 145 3.95 6.82 11.38
C ALA A 145 2.41 6.83 11.37
N SER A 146 1.78 6.58 10.22
CA SER A 146 0.32 6.40 10.13
C SER A 146 -0.19 5.26 11.04
N VAL A 147 0.57 4.17 11.20
CA VAL A 147 0.23 3.09 12.13
C VAL A 147 0.40 3.51 13.60
N VAL A 148 1.38 4.37 13.93
CA VAL A 148 1.53 4.90 15.29
C VAL A 148 0.43 5.93 15.63
N ILE A 149 0.08 6.81 14.70
CA ILE A 149 -0.90 7.90 14.89
C ILE A 149 -2.34 7.37 14.97
N CYS A 150 -2.70 6.38 14.15
CA CYS A 150 -4.09 5.94 14.00
C CYS A 150 -4.23 4.46 13.55
N GLY A 151 -3.23 3.62 13.82
CA GLY A 151 -3.29 2.16 13.69
C GLY A 151 -3.25 1.58 12.27
N THR A 152 -3.74 2.29 11.25
CA THR A 152 -3.67 1.83 9.84
C THR A 152 -2.56 2.52 9.06
N THR A 153 -2.05 1.85 8.03
CA THR A 153 -0.99 2.39 7.15
C THR A 153 -1.42 3.57 6.25
N ALA A 154 -2.67 4.03 6.32
CA ALA A 154 -3.22 5.04 5.39
C ALA A 154 -4.14 6.11 6.02
N CYS A 155 -4.47 6.02 7.31
CA CYS A 155 -5.39 6.96 7.97
C CYS A 155 -4.80 8.37 8.19
N ALA A 156 -3.51 8.50 8.48
CA ALA A 156 -2.91 9.79 8.84
C ALA A 156 -2.81 10.74 7.64
N THR A 157 -3.13 12.01 7.87
CA THR A 157 -3.20 13.09 6.87
C THR A 157 -2.01 14.05 6.94
N GLY A 158 -1.21 14.00 7.99
CA GLY A 158 -0.07 14.88 8.24
C GLY A 158 -0.45 16.17 8.97
N HIS A 159 -1.72 16.27 9.39
CA HIS A 159 -2.32 17.42 10.08
C HIS A 159 -2.81 17.04 11.49
N GLU A 160 -2.56 15.80 11.92
CA GLU A 160 -2.75 15.35 13.29
C GLU A 160 -1.78 16.10 14.21
N ASP A 161 -2.31 16.74 15.25
CA ASP A 161 -1.62 17.59 16.23
C ASP A 161 -2.39 17.37 17.55
N TYR A 162 -2.09 16.25 18.22
CA TYR A 162 -2.93 15.75 19.33
C TYR A 162 -2.72 16.47 20.66
N ASP A 163 -1.57 17.11 20.90
CA ASP A 163 -1.30 17.89 22.12
C ASP A 163 -1.47 19.42 21.93
N ALA A 164 -1.66 19.89 20.69
CA ALA A 164 -1.85 21.28 20.29
C ALA A 164 -0.62 22.19 20.49
N ASP A 165 0.59 21.64 20.39
CA ASP A 165 1.87 22.36 20.30
C ASP A 165 2.00 23.20 19.00
N GLY A 166 1.43 22.71 17.89
CA GLY A 166 1.47 23.35 16.57
C GLY A 166 2.45 22.72 15.57
N VAL A 167 3.16 21.66 15.94
CA VAL A 167 3.81 20.69 15.06
C VAL A 167 2.88 19.48 14.90
N SER A 168 2.84 18.83 13.73
CA SER A 168 2.03 17.62 13.58
C SER A 168 2.76 16.36 14.05
N ASP A 169 2.03 15.41 14.65
CA ASP A 169 2.54 14.12 15.18
C ASP A 169 3.40 13.39 14.12
N ALA A 170 2.95 13.47 12.86
CA ALA A 170 3.63 12.89 11.70
C ALA A 170 5.03 13.48 11.43
N ILE A 171 5.25 14.76 11.75
CA ILE A 171 6.56 15.44 11.60
C ILE A 171 7.48 15.07 12.76
N GLU A 172 6.95 15.05 13.99
CA GLU A 172 7.72 14.66 15.19
C GLU A 172 8.20 13.20 15.11
N LEU A 173 7.27 12.28 14.82
CA LEU A 173 7.58 10.88 14.61
C LEU A 173 8.61 10.69 13.48
N ALA A 174 8.45 11.39 12.36
CA ALA A 174 9.44 11.35 11.28
C ALA A 174 10.81 11.89 11.69
N ALA A 175 10.88 12.90 12.57
CA ALA A 175 12.14 13.47 13.07
C ALA A 175 12.92 12.51 14.00
N CYS A 176 12.24 11.57 14.66
CA CYS A 176 12.87 10.54 15.48
C CYS A 176 13.61 9.46 14.67
N VAL A 177 13.35 9.33 13.36
CA VAL A 177 13.87 8.20 12.57
C VAL A 177 15.33 8.39 12.13
N ILE A 178 16.17 7.44 12.52
CA ILE A 178 17.58 7.36 12.10
C ILE A 178 17.66 6.78 10.68
N GLY A 179 17.59 7.66 9.69
CA GLY A 179 17.64 7.30 8.27
C GLY A 179 18.86 6.43 7.91
N ARG A 180 18.61 5.15 7.62
CA ARG A 180 19.62 4.17 7.17
C ARG A 180 20.10 4.43 5.73
N ASP A 181 19.34 5.21 4.96
CA ASP A 181 19.63 5.60 3.58
C ASP A 181 20.81 6.57 3.45
N GLY A 182 22.02 6.01 3.53
CA GLY A 182 23.06 6.43 2.60
C GLY A 182 23.80 7.73 2.89
N LEU A 183 23.95 8.15 4.15
CA LEU A 183 24.99 9.14 4.54
C LEU A 183 26.40 8.70 4.04
N ALA A 184 26.65 7.40 4.02
CA ALA A 184 27.84 6.81 3.41
C ALA A 184 27.83 6.86 1.87
N SER A 185 26.67 6.85 1.21
CA SER A 185 26.53 6.77 -0.25
C SER A 185 26.92 8.09 -0.93
N THR A 186 26.38 9.21 -0.47
CA THR A 186 26.72 10.55 -1.01
C THR A 186 28.17 10.92 -0.70
N GLY A 187 28.61 10.69 0.55
CA GLY A 187 29.99 10.89 0.98
C GLY A 187 31.00 10.04 0.19
N ALA A 188 30.76 8.74 0.04
CA ALA A 188 31.64 7.87 -0.74
C ALA A 188 31.65 8.23 -2.23
N THR A 189 30.49 8.56 -2.83
CA THR A 189 30.43 8.95 -4.25
C THR A 189 31.26 10.21 -4.50
N ILE A 190 31.12 11.24 -3.67
CA ILE A 190 31.93 12.46 -3.75
C ILE A 190 33.43 12.14 -3.53
N ALA A 191 33.76 11.34 -2.52
CA ALA A 191 35.13 10.94 -2.24
C ALA A 191 35.79 10.16 -3.40
N ILE A 192 35.07 9.23 -4.02
CA ILE A 192 35.55 8.45 -5.18
C ILE A 192 35.87 9.38 -6.35
N TRP A 193 35.00 10.35 -6.67
CA TRP A 193 35.27 11.32 -7.74
C TRP A 193 36.44 12.26 -7.42
N LEU A 194 36.59 12.70 -6.17
CA LEU A 194 37.74 13.51 -5.73
C LEU A 194 39.06 12.72 -5.80
N ILE A 195 39.06 11.46 -5.38
CA ILE A 195 40.22 10.56 -5.46
C ILE A 195 40.58 10.29 -6.93
N ALA A 196 39.60 10.03 -7.79
CA ALA A 196 39.82 9.83 -9.23
C ALA A 196 40.40 11.08 -9.91
N ALA A 197 39.90 12.28 -9.57
CA ALA A 197 40.42 13.54 -10.08
C ALA A 197 41.87 13.81 -9.63
N LEU A 198 42.18 13.56 -8.34
CA LEU A 198 43.54 13.67 -7.81
C LEU A 198 44.50 12.66 -8.48
N ALA A 199 44.09 11.41 -8.63
CA ALA A 199 44.87 10.38 -9.30
C ALA A 199 45.17 10.75 -10.76
N ALA A 200 44.16 11.21 -11.51
CA ALA A 200 44.33 11.68 -12.89
C ALA A 200 45.30 12.87 -12.98
N GLY A 201 45.18 13.86 -12.07
CA GLY A 201 46.08 15.01 -11.99
C GLY A 201 47.53 14.62 -11.70
N LEU A 202 47.75 13.69 -10.77
CA LEU A 202 49.08 13.17 -10.43
C LEU A 202 49.69 12.38 -11.61
N ILE A 203 48.92 11.52 -12.28
CA ILE A 203 49.36 10.76 -13.46
C ILE A 203 49.74 11.71 -14.60
N ALA A 204 48.88 12.69 -14.92
CA ALA A 204 49.17 13.68 -15.96
C ALA A 204 50.44 14.50 -15.66
N THR A 205 50.60 14.93 -14.40
CA THR A 205 51.80 15.66 -13.95
C THR A 205 53.06 14.80 -14.07
N GLY A 206 52.99 13.53 -13.66
CA GLY A 206 54.08 12.56 -13.79
C GLY A 206 54.51 12.34 -15.24
N LEU A 207 53.55 12.18 -16.16
CA LEU A 207 53.80 12.02 -17.60
C LEU A 207 54.46 13.27 -18.22
N VAL A 208 54.02 14.48 -17.84
CA VAL A 208 54.64 15.73 -18.30
C VAL A 208 56.08 15.88 -17.78
N LEU A 209 56.33 15.55 -16.51
CA LEU A 209 57.67 15.59 -15.92
C LEU A 209 58.60 14.53 -16.53
N ALA A 210 58.11 13.31 -16.78
CA ALA A 210 58.87 12.27 -17.48
C ALA A 210 59.24 12.72 -18.90
N ARG A 211 58.27 13.24 -19.68
CA ARG A 211 58.53 13.75 -21.03
C ARG A 211 59.57 14.88 -21.04
N LYS A 212 59.49 15.83 -20.10
CA LYS A 212 60.53 16.87 -19.94
C LYS A 212 61.90 16.27 -19.66
N ARG A 213 62.01 15.32 -18.72
CA ARG A 213 63.28 14.64 -18.39
C ARG A 213 63.88 13.93 -19.60
N HIS A 214 63.09 13.24 -20.41
CA HIS A 214 63.57 12.57 -21.62
C HIS A 214 64.08 13.56 -22.69
N LEU A 215 63.44 14.73 -22.85
CA LEU A 215 63.88 15.77 -23.77
C LEU A 215 65.19 16.43 -23.32
N PHE A 216 65.33 16.79 -22.04
CA PHE A 216 66.59 17.31 -21.51
C PHE A 216 67.73 16.28 -21.62
N ALA A 217 67.45 15.01 -21.32
CA ALA A 217 68.40 13.91 -21.49
C ALA A 217 68.68 13.54 -22.95
N ALA A 218 67.97 14.11 -23.93
CA ALA A 218 68.34 14.04 -25.35
C ALA A 218 69.28 15.18 -25.72
N ALA A 219 68.94 16.43 -25.36
CA ALA A 219 69.76 17.61 -25.64
C ALA A 219 71.18 17.53 -25.04
N VAL A 220 71.30 17.17 -23.76
CA VAL A 220 72.62 17.02 -23.10
C VAL A 220 73.49 15.93 -23.74
N ARG A 221 72.92 15.00 -24.52
CA ARG A 221 73.68 14.01 -25.29
C ARG A 221 74.04 14.45 -26.70
N THR A 222 73.38 15.46 -27.29
CA THR A 222 73.85 16.05 -28.55
C THR A 222 75.01 17.01 -28.33
N ASP A 223 75.05 17.68 -27.18
CA ASP A 223 76.10 18.65 -26.83
C ASP A 223 77.43 17.98 -26.41
N ALA A 224 77.45 16.64 -26.30
CA ALA A 224 78.60 15.84 -25.85
C ALA A 224 79.29 15.04 -26.98
N VAL A 225 79.02 15.39 -28.24
CA VAL A 225 79.52 14.69 -29.46
C VAL A 225 80.14 15.70 -30.44
N VAL A 226 80.81 16.72 -29.91
CA VAL A 226 81.57 17.77 -30.63
C VAL A 226 82.93 17.94 -29.94
#